data_AF-A0A925A5N3-F1
#
_entry.id   AF-A0A925A5N3-F1
#
_cell.length_a   1.000
_cell.length_b   1.000
_cell.length_c   1.000
_cell.angle_alpha   90.00
_cell.angle_beta   90.00
_cell.angle_gamma   90.00
#
_symmetry.space_group_name_H-M   'P 1'
#
loop_
_entity.id
_entity.type
_entity.pdbx_description
1 polymer ?
#
loop_
_entity_poly.entity_id
_entity_poly.type
_entity_poly.pdbx_seq_one_letter_code
_entity_poly.pdbx_strand_id
1 'polypeptide(L)'
;MPIPTDIALGAPVWLDLQSSDIARSIEFYTGVFGWTHEQAGPEYNGYVNFSKNGHRVAGMALNQPGMPDLWTVYLKTADAEATAVAITANGGHVFFTHEVPGLGT
;
A
#
# COMPACT_ATOMS: atom_id res chain seq x y z
N MET A 1 17.71 -7.86 -1.75
CA MET A 1 17.60 -6.59 -1.01
C MET A 1 17.50 -6.96 0.46
N PRO A 2 18.29 -6.37 1.37
CA PRO A 2 18.14 -6.63 2.79
C PRO A 2 16.74 -6.18 3.24
N ILE A 3 16.09 -7.00 4.07
CA ILE A 3 14.79 -6.67 4.66
C ILE A 3 15.10 -5.87 5.93
N PRO A 4 14.67 -4.60 6.03
CA PRO A 4 14.87 -3.83 7.24
C PRO A 4 14.09 -4.48 8.39
N THR A 5 14.78 -4.78 9.50
CA THR A 5 14.15 -5.31 10.72
C THR A 5 13.76 -4.20 11.69
N ASP A 6 14.32 -3.00 11.52
CA ASP A 6 13.93 -1.80 12.24
C ASP A 6 13.71 -0.67 11.23
N ILE A 7 12.46 -0.25 11.10
CA ILE A 7 12.06 0.84 10.20
C ILE A 7 11.86 2.08 11.07
N ALA A 8 12.53 3.18 10.74
CA ALA A 8 12.38 4.43 11.49
C ALA A 8 10.97 5.04 11.33
N LEU A 9 10.52 5.81 12.31
CA LEU A 9 9.30 6.62 12.16
C LEU A 9 9.46 7.60 11.00
N GLY A 10 8.39 7.77 10.21
CA GLY A 10 8.36 8.58 9.00
C GLY A 10 8.99 7.92 7.76
N ALA A 11 9.65 6.77 7.90
CA ALA A 11 10.19 6.05 6.74
C ALA A 11 9.08 5.33 5.97
N PRO A 12 9.19 5.17 4.63
CA PRO A 12 8.29 4.32 3.85
C PRO A 12 8.29 2.88 4.36
N VAL A 13 7.11 2.33 4.61
CA VAL A 13 6.90 0.95 5.08
C VAL A 13 6.14 0.08 4.09
N TRP A 14 5.33 0.69 3.22
CA TRP A 14 4.50 -0.05 2.27
C TRP A 14 4.14 0.81 1.05
N LEU A 15 3.75 0.14 -0.03
CA LEU A 15 3.36 0.73 -1.30
C LEU A 15 2.15 -0.01 -1.85
N ASP A 16 1.11 0.74 -2.23
CA ASP A 16 -0.03 0.19 -2.99
C ASP A 16 -0.18 0.88 -4.34
N LEU A 17 -0.44 0.08 -5.36
CA LEU A 17 -0.91 0.56 -6.65
C LEU A 17 -2.44 0.53 -6.69
N GLN A 18 -3.05 1.68 -6.96
CA GLN A 18 -4.42 1.71 -7.46
C GLN A 18 -4.37 1.59 -8.98
N SER A 19 -4.98 0.54 -9.54
CA SER A 19 -4.93 0.23 -10.97
C SER A 19 -6.34 0.10 -11.55
N SER A 20 -6.59 0.72 -12.69
CA SER A 20 -7.81 0.55 -13.48
C SER A 20 -7.87 -0.79 -14.23
N ASP A 21 -6.71 -1.39 -14.48
CA ASP A 21 -6.58 -2.70 -15.12
C ASP A 21 -5.61 -3.58 -14.32
N ILE A 22 -6.17 -4.48 -13.51
CA ILE A 22 -5.42 -5.38 -12.64
C ILE A 22 -4.56 -6.35 -13.45
N ALA A 23 -5.10 -6.93 -14.52
CA ALA A 23 -4.42 -7.94 -15.31
C ALA A 23 -3.22 -7.35 -16.04
N ARG A 24 -3.40 -6.18 -16.66
CA ARG A 24 -2.33 -5.47 -17.36
C ARG A 24 -1.23 -5.00 -16.42
N SER A 25 -1.58 -4.52 -15.23
CA SER A 25 -0.59 -4.13 -14.23
C SER A 25 0.19 -5.33 -13.71
N ILE A 26 -0.45 -6.48 -13.48
CA ILE A 26 0.26 -7.73 -13.16
C ILE A 26 1.26 -8.08 -14.27
N GLU A 27 0.83 -8.13 -15.54
CA GLU A 27 1.72 -8.45 -16.66
C GLU A 27 2.92 -7.50 -16.70
N PHE A 28 2.68 -6.20 -16.57
CA PHE A 28 3.73 -5.19 -16.61
C PHE A 28 4.74 -5.35 -15.46
N TYR A 29 4.30 -5.39 -14.21
CA TYR A 29 5.20 -5.39 -13.06
C TYR A 29 5.89 -6.75 -12.86
N THR A 30 5.23 -7.85 -13.22
CA THR A 30 5.88 -9.16 -13.25
C THR A 30 6.94 -9.23 -14.35
N GLY A 31 6.70 -8.64 -15.53
CA GLY A 31 7.67 -8.57 -16.63
C GLY A 31 8.88 -7.66 -16.35
N VAL A 32 8.65 -6.47 -15.79
CA VAL A 32 9.70 -5.46 -15.56
C VAL A 32 10.55 -5.81 -14.34
N PHE A 33 9.93 -6.22 -13.23
CA PHE A 33 10.64 -6.45 -11.97
C PHE A 33 10.86 -7.93 -11.64
N GLY A 34 10.27 -8.84 -12.41
CA GLY A 34 10.28 -10.28 -12.09
C GLY A 34 9.60 -10.55 -10.75
N TRP A 35 8.53 -9.80 -10.43
CA TRP A 35 7.70 -10.05 -9.25
C TRP A 35 6.80 -11.27 -9.47
N THR A 36 6.40 -11.91 -8.39
CA THR A 36 5.29 -12.86 -8.34
C THR A 36 4.07 -12.18 -7.74
N HIS A 37 2.88 -12.73 -7.93
CA HIS A 37 1.65 -12.16 -7.41
C HIS A 37 0.71 -13.22 -6.81
N GLU A 38 -0.12 -12.79 -5.88
CA GLU A 38 -1.18 -13.60 -5.25
C GLU A 38 -2.40 -12.71 -5.02
N GLN A 39 -3.59 -13.15 -5.45
CA GLN A 39 -4.84 -12.47 -5.11
C GLN A 39 -5.27 -12.89 -3.70
N ALA A 40 -5.32 -11.92 -2.79
CA ALA A 40 -6.04 -12.05 -1.53
C ALA A 40 -7.53 -12.15 -1.88
N GLY A 41 -8.24 -13.11 -1.28
CA GLY A 41 -9.59 -13.51 -1.69
C GLY A 41 -10.65 -12.39 -1.69
N PRO A 42 -11.91 -12.73 -1.99
CA PRO A 42 -13.01 -11.75 -2.06
C PRO A 42 -13.15 -10.86 -0.81
N GLU A 43 -12.76 -11.36 0.36
CA GLU A 43 -12.77 -10.65 1.64
C GLU A 43 -11.84 -9.42 1.68
N TYR A 44 -10.85 -9.35 0.78
CA TYR A 44 -9.97 -8.20 0.58
C TYR A 44 -10.28 -7.43 -0.71
N ASN A 45 -11.51 -7.58 -1.24
CA ASN A 45 -11.96 -6.94 -2.47
C ASN A 45 -11.02 -7.19 -3.68
N GLY A 46 -10.43 -8.39 -3.75
CA GLY A 46 -9.53 -8.79 -4.84
C GLY A 46 -8.15 -8.12 -4.81
N TYR A 47 -7.71 -7.65 -3.64
CA TYR A 47 -6.37 -7.09 -3.44
C TYR A 47 -5.28 -8.06 -3.89
N VAL A 48 -4.28 -7.58 -4.62
CA VAL A 48 -3.17 -8.37 -5.13
C VAL A 48 -1.92 -8.07 -4.31
N ASN A 49 -1.29 -9.10 -3.75
CA ASN A 49 0.03 -8.99 -3.14
C ASN A 49 1.09 -9.29 -4.19
N PHE A 50 2.03 -8.37 -4.41
CA PHE A 50 3.25 -8.62 -5.17
C PHE A 50 4.39 -9.05 -4.24
N SER A 51 5.21 -9.99 -4.72
CA SER A 51 6.37 -10.50 -3.99
C SER A 51 7.62 -10.60 -4.88
N LYS A 52 8.80 -10.52 -4.27
CA LYS A 52 10.09 -10.85 -4.90
C LYS A 52 10.86 -11.77 -3.97
N ASN A 53 11.33 -12.91 -4.48
CA ASN A 53 12.09 -13.90 -3.71
C ASN A 53 11.39 -14.31 -2.40
N GLY A 54 10.07 -14.49 -2.42
CA GLY A 54 9.27 -14.89 -1.26
C GLY A 54 8.94 -13.78 -0.27
N HIS A 55 9.33 -12.53 -0.54
CA HIS A 55 9.03 -11.38 0.32
C HIS A 55 8.05 -10.44 -0.36
N ARG A 56 7.04 -9.99 0.39
CA ARG A 56 6.07 -9.00 -0.06
C ARG A 56 6.77 -7.67 -0.35
N VAL A 57 6.43 -7.03 -1.48
CA VAL A 57 7.07 -5.79 -1.95
C VAL A 57 6.09 -4.66 -2.27
N ALA A 58 4.84 -5.00 -2.58
CA ALA A 58 3.78 -4.03 -2.86
C ALA A 58 2.42 -4.73 -2.81
N GLY A 59 1.37 -3.93 -2.69
CA GLY A 59 0.02 -4.35 -2.98
C GLY A 59 -0.56 -3.66 -4.20
N MET A 60 -1.73 -4.14 -4.63
CA MET A 60 -2.51 -3.49 -5.67
C MET A 60 -4.00 -3.72 -5.46
N ALA A 61 -4.77 -2.66 -5.65
CA ALA A 61 -6.23 -2.69 -5.60
C ALA A 61 -6.82 -2.11 -6.89
N LEU A 62 -8.05 -2.50 -7.20
CA LEU A 62 -8.81 -1.86 -8.27
C LEU A 62 -9.08 -0.40 -7.87
N ASN A 63 -8.81 0.55 -8.76
CA ASN A 63 -9.13 1.94 -8.51
C ASN A 63 -10.64 2.20 -8.58
N GLN A 64 -11.09 3.33 -8.02
CA GLN A 64 -12.48 3.73 -8.19
C GLN A 64 -12.72 4.31 -9.59
N PRO A 65 -13.92 4.12 -10.18
CA PRO A 65 -14.23 4.68 -11.49
C PRO A 65 -13.96 6.20 -11.55
N GLY A 66 -13.20 6.62 -12.56
CA GLY A 66 -12.83 8.02 -12.76
C GLY A 66 -11.60 8.49 -11.98
N MET A 67 -11.00 7.65 -11.13
CA MET A 67 -9.71 7.94 -10.49
C MET A 67 -8.54 7.52 -11.40
N PRO A 68 -7.41 8.24 -11.37
CA PRO A 68 -6.21 7.83 -12.10
C PRO A 68 -5.54 6.63 -11.44
N ASP A 69 -4.73 5.91 -12.23
CA ASP A 69 -3.80 4.92 -11.69
C ASP A 69 -2.67 5.64 -10.93
N LEU A 70 -2.42 5.23 -9.68
CA LEU A 70 -1.42 5.89 -8.84
C LEU A 70 -0.80 4.95 -7.82
N TRP A 71 0.42 5.29 -7.40
CA TRP A 71 1.08 4.67 -6.27
C TRP A 71 0.84 5.48 -4.99
N THR A 72 0.41 4.79 -3.94
CA THR A 72 0.28 5.32 -2.58
C THR A 72 1.47 4.84 -1.75
N VAL A 73 2.09 5.75 -1.01
CA VAL A 73 3.19 5.45 -0.09
C VAL A 73 2.68 5.54 1.34
N TYR A 74 2.94 4.49 2.12
CA TYR A 74 2.62 4.44 3.55
C TYR A 74 3.87 4.69 4.36
N LEU A 75 3.77 5.57 5.36
CA LEU A 75 4.87 5.94 6.24
C LEU A 75 4.66 5.32 7.62
N LYS A 76 5.76 4.88 8.25
CA LYS A 76 5.68 4.36 9.62
C LYS A 76 5.29 5.47 10.59
N THR A 77 4.31 5.20 11.44
CA THR A 77 4.04 5.99 12.62
C THR A 77 3.89 5.09 13.85
N ALA A 78 4.08 5.66 15.03
CA ALA A 78 3.84 4.96 16.29
C ALA A 78 2.34 4.92 16.64
N ASP A 79 1.57 5.89 16.12
CA ASP A 79 0.15 6.09 16.40
C ASP A 79 -0.45 6.93 15.27
N ALA A 80 -1.28 6.33 14.42
CA ALA A 80 -1.80 7.02 13.25
C ALA A 80 -2.93 8.01 13.60
N GLU A 81 -3.67 7.79 14.69
CA GLU A 81 -4.65 8.75 15.20
C GLU A 81 -3.96 10.03 15.70
N ALA A 82 -2.92 9.88 16.54
CA ALA A 82 -2.13 11.02 17.01
C ALA A 82 -1.46 11.75 15.83
N THR A 83 -1.02 11.02 14.82
CA THR A 83 -0.47 11.59 13.58
C THR A 83 -1.51 12.38 12.80
N ALA A 84 -2.73 11.87 12.64
CA ALA A 84 -3.83 12.54 11.95
C ALA A 84 -4.23 13.86 12.63
N VAL A 85 -4.26 13.88 13.97
CA VAL A 85 -4.47 15.09 14.77
C VAL A 85 -3.34 16.10 14.51
N ALA A 86 -2.09 15.65 14.55
CA ALA A 86 -0.93 16.51 14.31
C ALA A 86 -0.91 17.09 12.89
N ILE A 87 -1.27 16.30 11.86
CA ILE A 87 -1.40 16.77 10.46
C ILE A 87 -2.35 17.96 10.40
N THR A 88 -3.55 17.80 10.96
CA THR A 88 -4.59 18.85 10.92
C THR A 88 -4.15 20.09 11.71
N ALA A 89 -3.57 19.91 12.90
CA ALA A 89 -3.06 21.01 13.72
C ALA A 89 -1.95 21.83 13.04
N ASN A 90 -1.23 21.23 12.08
CA ASN A 90 -0.15 21.88 11.33
C ASN A 90 -0.59 22.30 9.90
N GLY A 91 -1.90 22.38 9.64
CA GLY A 91 -2.44 22.89 8.37
C GLY A 91 -2.51 21.88 7.23
N GLY A 92 -2.27 20.60 7.51
CA GLY A 92 -2.50 19.51 6.56
C GLY A 92 -3.97 19.07 6.52
N HIS A 93 -4.26 18.14 5.61
CA HIS A 93 -5.60 17.57 5.45
C HIS A 93 -5.57 16.05 5.58
N VAL A 94 -6.50 15.52 6.37
CA VAL A 94 -6.75 14.08 6.48
C VAL A 94 -7.96 13.75 5.61
N PHE A 95 -7.75 12.98 4.54
CA PHE A 95 -8.81 12.64 3.58
C PHE A 95 -9.67 11.48 4.05
N PHE A 96 -9.06 10.47 4.65
CA PHE A 96 -9.75 9.32 5.24
C PHE A 96 -8.86 8.69 6.32
N THR A 97 -9.49 7.98 7.24
CA THR A 97 -8.85 7.07 8.19
C THR A 97 -9.39 5.67 7.93
N HIS A 98 -8.51 4.67 7.99
CA HIS A 98 -8.86 3.28 7.73
C HIS A 98 -8.13 2.39 8.73
N GLU A 99 -8.88 1.55 9.44
CA GLU A 99 -8.31 0.52 10.30
C GLU A 99 -7.74 -0.59 9.43
N VAL A 100 -6.47 -0.91 9.63
CA VAL A 100 -5.84 -2.07 9.02
C VAL A 100 -5.80 -3.19 10.06
N PRO A 101 -6.49 -4.32 9.82
CA PRO A 101 -6.60 -5.40 10.80
C PRO A 101 -5.26 -5.85 11.37
N GLY A 102 -5.13 -5.76 12.70
CA GLY A 102 -3.91 -6.14 13.43
C GLY A 102 -2.77 -5.13 13.36
N LEU A 103 -2.93 -4.02 12.64
CA LEU A 103 -1.96 -2.92 12.53
C LEU A 103 -2.49 -1.59 13.09
N GLY A 104 -3.81 -1.47 13.32
CA GLY A 104 -4.45 -0.31 13.95
C GLY A 104 -5.03 0.69 12.94
N THR A 105 -5.53 1.81 13.48
CA THR A 105 -6.05 2.97 12.76
C THR A 105 -5.01 4.06 12.55
#